data_AF-A0A6J5WI33-F1
#
_entry.id   AF-A0A6J5WI33-F1
#
_cell.length_a   1.000
_cell.length_b   1.000
_cell.length_c   1.000
_cell.angle_alpha   90.00
_cell.angle_beta   90.00
_cell.angle_gamma   90.00
#
_symmetry.space_group_name_H-M   'P 1'
#
loop_
_entity.id
_entity.type
_entity.pdbx_description
1 polymer ?
#
loop_
_entity_poly.entity_id
_entity_poly.type
_entity_poly.pdbx_seq_one_letter_code
_entity_poly.pdbx_strand_id
1 'polypeptide(L)'
;MPPKRLLSHYKLDARRNRLLMVSCNAEDMLLPCKYDSNFKVLGKQEFNIPDHLMIHDWAFTDTHYILFANRIKLDAVGAMTAVCGTSPMITALSVNPSKATSPIYLLPRSPNENGRDWRVPIEASSQLWLLHVANAYENLDENGNLEIEIHASACSYEWFNFQKLFGYDWQSGKLDPSIMNINGSQSKTLPHLIQVSINLDVNGSCQRCDVEPLNQWNKSSDFPVINPAFSGSKNTYIYAAASSGSRSALPHFPFDMVAKLNVSTKSVLTWSVGSRRFIGEPAFIPKGSEEDDGYILVVEYAVSVQRCYLVILDSKRIGGEDALVARLEVPKHLNFPLGFHGFWATAE
;
A
#
# COMPACT_ATOMS: atom_id res chain seq x y z
N MET A 1 -11.87 11.58 -19.86
CA MET A 1 -10.93 11.56 -18.71
C MET A 1 -9.79 12.54 -19.00
N PRO A 2 -9.19 13.19 -17.99
CA PRO A 2 -8.07 14.12 -18.23
C PRO A 2 -6.87 13.37 -18.85
N PRO A 3 -6.08 14.03 -19.71
CA PRO A 3 -4.97 13.39 -20.44
C PRO A 3 -3.82 12.94 -19.52
N LYS A 4 -3.70 13.54 -18.33
CA LYS A 4 -2.74 13.18 -17.29
C LYS A 4 -3.47 12.90 -15.99
N ARG A 5 -3.16 11.77 -15.36
CA ARG A 5 -3.73 11.35 -14.06
C ARG A 5 -2.61 11.31 -13.05
N LEU A 6 -2.77 11.99 -11.93
CA LEU A 6 -1.83 11.93 -10.81
C LEU A 6 -2.19 10.74 -9.92
N LEU A 7 -1.21 9.92 -9.53
CA LEU A 7 -1.44 8.89 -8.52
C LEU A 7 -1.69 9.55 -7.16
N SER A 8 -2.62 9.00 -6.40
CA SER A 8 -2.95 9.48 -5.05
C SER A 8 -1.84 9.18 -4.03
N HIS A 9 -0.94 8.25 -4.34
CA HIS A 9 0.21 7.90 -3.52
C HIS A 9 1.41 8.78 -3.86
N TYR A 10 1.73 9.73 -2.99
CA TYR A 10 3.00 10.48 -3.06
C TYR A 10 4.04 9.83 -2.14
N LYS A 11 5.31 10.20 -2.30
CA LYS A 11 6.40 9.74 -1.45
C LYS A 11 7.29 10.91 -1.05
N LEU A 12 7.82 10.90 0.18
CA LEU A 12 8.74 11.92 0.68
C LEU A 12 10.14 11.32 0.79
N ASP A 13 11.09 11.84 0.01
CA ASP A 13 12.51 11.52 0.18
C ASP A 13 13.08 12.47 1.24
N ALA A 14 13.00 12.04 2.50
CA ALA A 14 13.45 12.84 3.65
C ALA A 14 14.94 13.20 3.55
N ARG A 15 15.78 12.28 3.05
CA ARG A 15 17.23 12.49 2.91
C ARG A 15 17.57 13.57 1.90
N ARG A 16 16.82 13.67 0.81
CA ARG A 16 17.03 14.70 -0.23
C ARG A 16 16.10 15.92 -0.07
N ASN A 17 15.23 15.92 0.93
CA ASN A 17 14.15 16.89 1.15
C ASN A 17 13.30 17.12 -0.12
N ARG A 18 12.75 16.04 -0.69
CA ARG A 18 11.98 16.09 -1.95
C ARG A 18 10.62 15.44 -1.82
N LEU A 19 9.61 16.09 -2.37
CA LEU A 19 8.33 15.47 -2.67
C LEU A 19 8.43 14.77 -4.03
N LEU A 20 8.11 13.48 -4.05
CA LEU A 20 8.09 12.65 -5.24
C LEU A 20 6.65 12.28 -5.57
N MET A 21 6.28 12.50 -6.83
CA MET A 21 4.93 12.21 -7.32
C MET A 21 5.01 11.51 -8.66
N VAL A 22 4.02 10.67 -8.96
CA VAL A 22 3.94 9.94 -10.21
C VAL A 22 2.62 10.29 -10.89
N SER A 23 2.69 10.53 -12.19
CA SER A 23 1.52 10.67 -13.04
C SER A 23 1.54 9.66 -14.18
N CYS A 24 0.37 9.19 -14.57
CA CYS A 24 0.15 8.24 -15.66
C CYS A 24 -0.73 8.89 -16.73
N ASN A 25 -0.34 8.78 -17.99
CA ASN A 25 -1.22 9.15 -19.10
C ASN A 25 -2.19 8.00 -19.43
N ALA A 26 -3.05 8.22 -20.43
CA ALA A 26 -3.93 7.18 -20.96
C ALA A 26 -3.17 6.08 -21.74
N GLU A 27 -1.97 6.38 -22.25
CA GLU A 27 -1.13 5.48 -23.07
C GLU A 27 -0.06 4.74 -22.24
N ASP A 28 -0.32 4.46 -20.96
CA ASP A 28 0.60 3.75 -20.05
C ASP A 28 2.00 4.41 -19.89
N MET A 29 2.09 5.70 -20.22
CA MET A 29 3.27 6.54 -20.01
C MET A 29 3.32 7.07 -18.57
N LEU A 30 4.43 6.82 -17.89
CA LEU A 30 4.69 7.21 -16.51
C LEU A 30 5.62 8.43 -16.44
N LEU A 31 5.26 9.37 -15.57
CA LEU A 31 5.95 10.64 -15.39
C LEU A 31 6.27 10.91 -13.90
N PRO A 32 7.39 10.38 -13.36
CA PRO A 32 7.89 10.78 -12.06
C PRO A 32 8.32 12.25 -12.07
N CYS A 33 7.78 13.00 -11.11
CA CYS A 33 8.08 14.42 -10.88
C CYS A 33 8.69 14.61 -9.49
N LYS A 34 9.77 15.38 -9.42
CA LYS A 34 10.47 15.74 -8.18
C LYS A 34 10.20 17.21 -7.87
N TYR A 35 9.83 17.52 -6.64
CA TYR A 35 9.62 18.89 -6.16
C TYR A 35 10.51 19.17 -4.94
N ASP A 36 10.96 20.41 -4.78
CA ASP A 36 11.56 20.90 -3.52
C ASP A 36 10.49 21.30 -2.49
N SER A 37 10.92 21.76 -1.32
CA SER A 37 10.04 22.20 -0.24
C SER A 37 9.19 23.43 -0.59
N ASN A 38 9.53 24.17 -1.65
CA ASN A 38 8.75 25.30 -2.15
C ASN A 38 7.84 24.92 -3.32
N PHE A 39 7.63 23.61 -3.55
CA PHE A 39 6.87 23.05 -4.68
C PHE A 39 7.43 23.42 -6.05
N LYS A 40 8.72 23.80 -6.14
CA LYS A 40 9.37 24.01 -7.43
C LYS A 40 9.78 22.67 -8.01
N VAL A 41 9.47 22.46 -9.29
CA VAL A 41 9.89 21.26 -10.02
C VAL A 41 11.42 21.24 -10.13
N LEU A 42 12.03 20.19 -9.56
CA LEU A 42 13.46 19.91 -9.65
C LEU A 42 13.82 19.05 -10.87
N GLY A 43 12.88 18.22 -11.33
CA GLY A 43 13.09 17.35 -12.48
C GLY A 43 11.86 16.52 -12.81
N LYS A 44 11.76 16.15 -14.08
CA LYS A 44 10.75 15.23 -14.61
C LYS A 44 11.45 14.19 -15.46
N GLN A 45 11.02 12.94 -15.36
CA GLN A 45 11.46 11.86 -16.23
C GLN A 45 10.22 11.20 -16.83
N GLU A 46 10.38 10.64 -18.02
CA GLU A 46 9.28 10.02 -18.77
C GLU A 46 9.68 8.60 -19.15
N PHE A 47 8.81 7.66 -18.82
CA PHE A 47 8.99 6.24 -19.06
C PHE A 47 7.75 5.73 -19.79
N ASN A 48 7.94 5.12 -20.97
CA ASN A 48 6.86 4.48 -21.71
C ASN A 48 6.91 2.98 -21.45
N ILE A 49 5.86 2.44 -20.82
CA ILE A 49 5.71 1.02 -20.51
C ILE A 49 4.58 0.48 -21.40
N PRO A 50 4.88 -0.27 -22.47
CA PRO A 50 3.90 -0.69 -23.46
C PRO A 50 3.10 -1.94 -23.02
N ASP A 51 2.62 -1.96 -21.77
CA ASP A 51 1.87 -3.06 -21.18
C ASP A 51 0.56 -2.54 -20.57
N HIS A 52 -0.53 -3.31 -20.68
CA HIS A 52 -1.80 -3.00 -20.03
C HIS A 52 -1.73 -3.31 -18.53
N LEU A 53 -1.47 -2.28 -17.73
CA LEU A 53 -1.19 -2.39 -16.31
C LEU A 53 -2.02 -1.41 -15.49
N MET A 54 -2.27 -1.75 -14.23
CA MET A 54 -2.76 -0.82 -13.22
C MET A 54 -1.66 -0.59 -12.19
N ILE A 55 -1.21 0.66 -12.09
CA ILE A 55 -0.27 1.13 -11.08
C ILE A 55 -1.09 1.92 -10.06
N HIS A 56 -1.31 1.32 -8.89
CA HIS A 56 -2.02 1.97 -7.79
C HIS A 56 -1.04 2.66 -6.84
N ASP A 57 -0.03 1.92 -6.38
CA ASP A 57 1.03 2.40 -5.50
C ASP A 57 2.42 2.06 -6.08
N TRP A 58 3.46 2.67 -5.51
CA TRP A 58 4.84 2.60 -5.97
C TRP A 58 5.81 2.88 -4.80
N ALA A 59 7.08 2.57 -5.00
CA ALA A 59 8.13 2.83 -4.03
C ALA A 59 9.30 3.57 -4.67
N PHE A 60 10.24 3.99 -3.83
CA PHE A 60 11.53 4.47 -4.30
C PHE A 60 12.63 4.00 -3.36
N THR A 61 13.83 3.87 -3.89
CA THR A 61 15.08 3.67 -3.15
C THR A 61 16.02 4.84 -3.47
N ASP A 62 17.29 4.77 -3.09
CA ASP A 62 18.25 5.81 -3.46
C ASP A 62 18.42 5.95 -4.98
N THR A 63 18.48 4.83 -5.69
CA THR A 63 18.76 4.79 -7.13
C THR A 63 17.52 4.50 -7.98
N HIS A 64 16.48 3.83 -7.47
CA HIS A 64 15.34 3.37 -8.28
C HIS A 64 13.99 3.96 -7.88
N TYR A 65 13.13 4.17 -8.87
CA TYR A 65 11.68 4.16 -8.71
C TYR A 65 11.18 2.73 -8.97
N ILE A 66 10.29 2.24 -8.11
CA ILE A 66 9.79 0.87 -8.15
C ILE A 66 8.30 0.91 -8.40
N LEU A 67 7.86 0.37 -9.54
CA LEU A 67 6.44 0.30 -9.87
C LEU A 67 5.91 -1.11 -9.70
N PHE A 68 4.79 -1.22 -9.02
CA PHE A 68 4.01 -2.44 -8.93
C PHE A 68 2.97 -2.43 -10.04
N ALA A 69 3.25 -3.21 -11.07
CA ALA A 69 2.49 -3.22 -12.30
C ALA A 69 1.45 -4.35 -12.27
N ASN A 70 0.28 -4.10 -11.68
CA ASN A 70 -0.76 -5.13 -11.61
C ASN A 70 -1.35 -5.39 -13.01
N ARG A 71 -1.41 -6.66 -13.42
CA ARG A 71 -1.86 -7.03 -14.76
C ARG A 71 -3.37 -6.93 -14.89
N ILE A 72 -3.81 -6.14 -15.86
CA ILE A 72 -5.23 -5.97 -16.19
C ILE A 72 -5.49 -6.35 -17.65
N LYS A 73 -6.75 -6.61 -17.96
CA LYS A 73 -7.24 -6.78 -19.33
C LYS A 73 -8.59 -6.10 -19.48
N LEU A 74 -8.91 -5.74 -20.72
CA LEU A 74 -10.22 -5.21 -21.06
C LEU A 74 -11.28 -6.31 -20.93
N ASP A 75 -12.36 -6.03 -20.20
CA ASP A 75 -13.59 -6.80 -20.25
C ASP A 75 -14.48 -6.22 -21.34
N ALA A 76 -14.66 -6.92 -22.45
CA ALA A 76 -15.39 -6.39 -23.61
C ALA A 76 -16.86 -6.11 -23.30
N VAL A 77 -17.51 -6.96 -22.49
CA VAL A 77 -18.92 -6.78 -22.11
C VAL A 77 -19.03 -5.60 -21.14
N GLY A 78 -18.15 -5.56 -20.15
CA GLY A 78 -18.05 -4.47 -19.19
C GLY A 78 -17.70 -3.12 -19.83
N ALA A 79 -16.89 -3.11 -20.89
CA ALA A 79 -16.53 -1.93 -21.65
C ALA A 79 -17.70 -1.43 -22.50
N MET A 80 -18.37 -2.34 -23.22
CA MET A 80 -19.54 -2.00 -24.03
C MET A 80 -20.67 -1.40 -23.17
N THR A 81 -20.96 -2.02 -22.03
CA THR A 81 -21.96 -1.52 -21.08
C THR A 81 -21.56 -0.17 -20.49
N ALA A 82 -20.29 0.03 -20.16
CA ALA A 82 -19.82 1.31 -19.64
C ALA A 82 -19.91 2.44 -20.68
N VAL A 83 -19.57 2.17 -21.94
CA VAL A 83 -19.70 3.13 -23.05
C VAL A 83 -21.17 3.46 -23.33
N CYS A 84 -22.07 2.49 -23.21
CA CYS A 84 -23.51 2.71 -23.32
C CYS A 84 -24.11 3.43 -22.09
N GLY A 85 -23.31 3.75 -21.07
CA GLY A 85 -23.76 4.41 -19.84
C GLY A 85 -24.60 3.52 -18.92
N THR A 86 -24.61 2.20 -19.14
CA THR A 86 -25.40 1.26 -18.33
C THR A 86 -24.63 0.72 -17.13
N SER A 87 -23.30 0.87 -17.12
CA SER A 87 -22.43 0.50 -15.99
C SER A 87 -21.30 1.52 -15.79
N PRO A 88 -20.64 1.55 -14.62
CA PRO A 88 -19.48 2.40 -14.39
C PRO A 88 -18.24 1.92 -15.18
N MET A 89 -17.34 2.84 -15.54
CA MET A 89 -16.10 2.52 -16.29
C MET A 89 -15.23 1.44 -15.66
N ILE A 90 -15.29 1.24 -14.35
CA ILE A 90 -14.51 0.20 -13.67
C ILE A 90 -14.89 -1.22 -14.12
N THR A 91 -16.10 -1.43 -14.65
CA THR A 91 -16.51 -2.74 -15.18
C THR A 91 -15.77 -3.09 -16.46
N ALA A 92 -15.17 -2.13 -17.16
CA ALA A 92 -14.39 -2.37 -18.37
C ALA A 92 -13.04 -3.07 -18.08
N LEU A 93 -12.65 -3.23 -16.81
CA LEU A 93 -11.38 -3.80 -16.41
C LEU A 93 -11.60 -5.10 -15.63
N SER A 94 -10.73 -6.07 -15.89
CA SER A 94 -10.61 -7.29 -15.09
C SER A 94 -9.15 -7.60 -14.84
N VAL A 95 -8.87 -8.36 -13.77
CA VAL A 95 -7.53 -8.91 -13.53
C VAL A 95 -7.13 -9.83 -14.68
N ASN A 96 -5.85 -9.85 -15.02
CA ASN A 96 -5.31 -10.68 -16.10
C ASN A 96 -4.42 -11.80 -15.55
N PRO A 97 -4.97 -13.01 -15.32
CA PRO A 97 -4.24 -14.11 -14.69
C PRO A 97 -3.33 -14.88 -15.68
N SER A 98 -3.05 -14.34 -16.88
CA SER A 98 -2.35 -15.06 -17.96
C SER A 98 -0.91 -15.48 -17.63
N LYS A 99 -0.28 -14.82 -16.65
CA LYS A 99 1.07 -15.11 -16.18
C LYS A 99 1.05 -15.41 -14.68
N ALA A 100 1.76 -16.46 -14.26
CA ALA A 100 1.87 -16.85 -12.85
C ALA A 100 2.79 -15.95 -12.00
N THR A 101 3.33 -14.89 -12.58
CA THR A 101 4.25 -13.93 -11.95
C THR A 101 3.60 -12.56 -11.80
N SER A 102 4.26 -11.66 -11.07
CA SER A 102 3.87 -10.24 -10.98
C SER A 102 5.02 -9.35 -11.45
N PRO A 103 4.81 -8.41 -12.39
CA PRO A 103 5.89 -7.59 -12.91
C PRO A 103 6.18 -6.41 -11.98
N ILE A 104 7.46 -6.21 -11.69
CA ILE A 104 7.98 -5.07 -10.93
C ILE A 104 8.96 -4.32 -11.83
N TYR A 105 8.64 -3.06 -12.13
CA TYR A 105 9.50 -2.21 -12.95
C TYR A 105 10.46 -1.44 -12.05
N LEU A 106 11.76 -1.54 -12.33
CA LEU A 106 12.80 -0.75 -11.70
C LEU A 106 13.23 0.34 -12.69
N LEU A 107 12.84 1.58 -12.42
CA LEU A 107 13.19 2.73 -13.25
C LEU A 107 14.32 3.52 -12.58
N PRO A 108 15.36 3.93 -13.31
CA PRO A 108 16.46 4.70 -12.74
C PRO A 108 16.00 6.11 -12.33
N ARG A 109 16.37 6.56 -11.13
CA ARG A 109 16.10 7.93 -10.65
C ARG A 109 17.06 8.94 -11.26
N SER A 110 18.20 8.48 -11.77
CA SER A 110 19.25 9.28 -12.40
C SER A 110 19.48 8.81 -13.84
N PRO A 111 19.49 9.71 -14.84
CA PRO A 111 19.60 9.32 -16.25
C PRO A 111 20.94 8.68 -16.62
N ASN A 112 21.96 8.77 -15.76
CA ASN A 112 23.32 8.27 -15.99
C ASN A 112 23.56 6.87 -15.40
N GLU A 113 22.55 6.21 -14.83
CA GLU A 113 22.69 4.83 -14.35
C GLU A 113 22.61 3.86 -15.54
N ASN A 114 23.78 3.59 -16.12
CA ASN A 114 23.97 2.52 -17.09
C ASN A 114 23.97 1.18 -16.35
N GLY A 115 23.05 0.27 -16.69
CA GLY A 115 23.07 -1.11 -16.20
C GLY A 115 21.95 -1.93 -16.84
N ARG A 116 20.71 -1.70 -16.41
CA ARG A 116 19.53 -2.50 -16.78
C ARG A 116 18.62 -1.79 -17.79
N ASP A 117 18.07 -2.55 -18.74
CA ASP A 117 16.92 -2.05 -19.52
C ASP A 117 15.68 -2.02 -18.63
N TRP A 118 15.32 -0.83 -18.15
CA TRP A 118 14.17 -0.60 -17.27
C TRP A 118 12.83 -0.99 -17.91
N ARG A 119 12.77 -1.14 -19.25
CA ARG A 119 11.58 -1.62 -19.97
C ARG A 119 11.28 -3.09 -19.71
N VAL A 120 12.26 -3.84 -19.23
CA VAL A 120 12.07 -5.24 -18.85
C VAL A 120 11.70 -5.30 -17.37
N PRO A 121 10.51 -5.77 -16.99
CA PRO A 121 10.16 -5.93 -15.58
C PRO A 121 10.93 -7.08 -14.94
N ILE A 122 11.08 -7.03 -13.63
CA ILE A 122 11.44 -8.19 -12.82
C ILE A 122 10.15 -8.98 -12.57
N GLU A 123 10.15 -10.25 -12.94
CA GLU A 123 8.99 -11.11 -12.75
C GLU A 123 9.10 -11.76 -11.36
N ALA A 124 8.37 -11.21 -10.40
CA ALA A 124 8.26 -11.80 -9.07
C ALA A 124 7.57 -13.17 -9.17
N SER A 125 8.11 -14.17 -8.48
CA SER A 125 7.75 -15.59 -8.59
C SER A 125 6.35 -15.97 -8.09
N SER A 126 5.49 -14.98 -7.81
CA SER A 126 4.12 -15.17 -7.34
C SER A 126 3.14 -14.26 -8.09
N GLN A 127 1.94 -14.77 -8.41
CA GLN A 127 0.83 -13.97 -8.96
C GLN A 127 0.06 -13.33 -7.81
N LEU A 128 0.26 -12.03 -7.62
CA LEU A 128 -0.30 -11.26 -6.52
C LEU A 128 -0.81 -9.92 -7.06
N TRP A 129 -1.86 -9.41 -6.42
CA TRP A 129 -2.29 -8.04 -6.59
C TRP A 129 -1.66 -7.20 -5.47
N LEU A 130 -0.68 -6.38 -5.82
CA LEU A 130 -0.05 -5.46 -4.87
C LEU A 130 -0.99 -4.28 -4.60
N LEU A 131 -1.28 -4.06 -3.31
CA LEU A 131 -2.19 -3.03 -2.83
C LEU A 131 -1.39 -1.80 -2.43
N HIS A 132 -0.72 -1.83 -1.28
CA HIS A 132 -0.05 -0.66 -0.72
C HIS A 132 1.38 -0.98 -0.32
N VAL A 133 2.25 0.02 -0.36
CA VAL A 133 3.66 -0.13 -0.08
C VAL A 133 3.98 0.51 1.25
N ALA A 134 4.59 -0.25 2.16
CA ALA A 134 5.10 0.27 3.41
C ALA A 134 6.37 1.09 3.16
N ASN A 135 7.36 0.43 2.52
CA ASN A 135 8.66 1.03 2.23
C ASN A 135 9.43 0.18 1.20
N ALA A 136 10.47 0.77 0.61
CA ALA A 136 11.49 0.03 -0.11
C ALA A 136 12.86 0.65 0.19
N TYR A 137 13.91 -0.17 0.19
CA TYR A 137 15.28 0.28 0.37
C TYR A 137 16.24 -0.63 -0.36
N GLU A 138 17.49 -0.19 -0.48
CA GLU A 138 18.53 -0.95 -1.15
C GLU A 138 19.84 -0.93 -0.36
N ASN A 139 20.61 -1.99 -0.51
CA ASN A 139 21.96 -2.11 0.02
C ASN A 139 22.86 -2.74 -1.05
N LEU A 140 24.16 -2.43 -0.99
CA LEU A 140 25.16 -3.13 -1.79
C LEU A 140 25.78 -4.25 -0.95
N ASP A 141 25.88 -5.45 -1.52
CA ASP A 141 26.64 -6.54 -0.90
C ASP A 141 28.16 -6.33 -1.07
N GLU A 142 28.96 -7.19 -0.44
CA GLU A 142 30.43 -7.12 -0.51
C GLU A 142 30.99 -7.27 -1.93
N ASN A 143 30.21 -7.87 -2.85
CA ASN A 143 30.57 -8.07 -4.26
C ASN A 143 30.09 -6.93 -5.16
N GLY A 144 29.39 -5.92 -4.60
CA GLY A 144 28.80 -4.81 -5.34
C GLY A 144 27.45 -5.13 -6.00
N ASN A 145 26.83 -6.26 -5.68
CA ASN A 145 25.47 -6.56 -6.12
C ASN A 145 24.47 -5.73 -5.34
N LEU A 146 23.40 -5.31 -6.00
CA LEU A 146 22.33 -4.51 -5.39
C LEU A 146 21.25 -5.44 -4.83
N GLU A 147 21.01 -5.34 -3.52
CA GLU A 147 19.90 -6.00 -2.85
C GLU A 147 18.82 -4.96 -2.54
N ILE A 148 17.66 -5.10 -3.19
CA ILE A 148 16.48 -4.27 -2.97
C ILE A 148 15.48 -5.07 -2.14
N GLU A 149 15.04 -4.50 -1.03
CA GLU A 149 13.96 -5.02 -0.22
C GLU A 149 12.75 -4.10 -0.30
N ILE A 150 11.58 -4.71 -0.50
CA ILE A 150 10.29 -4.02 -0.60
C ILE A 150 9.35 -4.65 0.41
N HIS A 151 8.76 -3.82 1.27
CA HIS A 151 7.70 -4.23 2.18
C HIS A 151 6.37 -3.65 1.70
N ALA A 152 5.40 -4.52 1.46
CA ALA A 152 4.11 -4.14 0.88
C ALA A 152 2.97 -5.01 1.43
N SER A 153 1.73 -4.60 1.19
CA SER A 153 0.55 -5.43 1.29
C SER A 153 0.14 -5.93 -0.08
N ALA A 154 -0.27 -7.20 -0.16
CA ALA A 154 -0.77 -7.81 -1.38
C ALA A 154 -1.91 -8.80 -1.08
N CYS A 155 -2.69 -9.13 -2.10
CA CYS A 155 -3.75 -10.15 -2.04
C CYS A 155 -3.75 -11.02 -3.30
N SER A 156 -4.58 -12.06 -3.34
CA SER A 156 -4.74 -12.87 -4.54
C SER A 156 -5.66 -12.21 -5.56
N TYR A 157 -5.54 -12.61 -6.83
CA TYR A 157 -6.47 -12.20 -7.89
C TYR A 157 -7.88 -12.75 -7.71
N GLU A 158 -8.05 -13.81 -6.90
CA GLU A 158 -9.36 -14.34 -6.51
C GLU A 158 -10.06 -13.40 -5.52
N TRP A 159 -9.31 -12.83 -4.58
CA TRP A 159 -9.86 -11.89 -3.60
C TRP A 159 -10.11 -10.51 -4.22
N PHE A 160 -9.20 -10.04 -5.07
CA PHE A 160 -9.31 -8.72 -5.67
C PHE A 160 -10.44 -8.65 -6.71
N ASN A 161 -11.41 -7.76 -6.49
CA ASN A 161 -12.55 -7.59 -7.39
C ASN A 161 -12.84 -6.11 -7.69
N PHE A 162 -12.62 -5.71 -8.94
CA PHE A 162 -12.87 -4.35 -9.43
C PHE A 162 -14.29 -3.84 -9.25
N GLN A 163 -15.29 -4.73 -9.33
CA GLN A 163 -16.70 -4.34 -9.32
C GLN A 163 -17.29 -4.29 -7.91
N LYS A 164 -16.58 -4.86 -6.93
CA LYS A 164 -17.09 -5.16 -5.59
C LYS A 164 -16.12 -4.76 -4.48
N LEU A 165 -15.06 -4.02 -4.80
CA LEU A 165 -14.08 -3.57 -3.81
C LEU A 165 -14.79 -2.78 -2.70
N PHE A 166 -14.48 -3.12 -1.44
CA PHE A 166 -15.11 -2.57 -0.23
C PHE A 166 -16.60 -2.88 -0.03
N GLY A 167 -17.24 -3.65 -0.90
CA GLY A 167 -18.65 -4.02 -0.72
C GLY A 167 -19.66 -3.17 -1.47
N TYR A 168 -19.24 -2.15 -2.22
CA TYR A 168 -20.19 -1.25 -2.88
C TYR A 168 -20.74 -1.87 -4.16
N ASP A 169 -22.06 -2.00 -4.23
CA ASP A 169 -22.78 -2.40 -5.43
C ASP A 169 -23.45 -1.19 -6.08
N TRP A 170 -22.95 -0.81 -7.26
CA TRP A 170 -23.44 0.33 -8.01
C TRP A 170 -24.86 0.14 -8.56
N GLN A 171 -25.33 -1.10 -8.73
CA GLN A 171 -26.68 -1.39 -9.26
C GLN A 171 -27.74 -1.14 -8.19
N SER A 172 -27.49 -1.61 -6.97
CA SER A 172 -28.41 -1.43 -5.84
C SER A 172 -28.16 -0.17 -5.02
N GLY A 173 -26.98 0.45 -5.18
CA GLY A 173 -26.53 1.57 -4.35
C GLY A 173 -26.21 1.18 -2.90
N LYS A 174 -26.05 -0.11 -2.62
CA LYS A 174 -25.82 -0.65 -1.27
C LYS A 174 -24.34 -0.93 -1.02
N LEU A 175 -23.93 -0.77 0.23
CA LEU A 175 -22.61 -1.14 0.72
C LEU A 175 -22.73 -2.37 1.61
N ASP A 176 -22.15 -3.48 1.18
CA ASP A 176 -22.04 -4.73 1.96
C ASP A 176 -20.59 -5.21 2.04
N PRO A 177 -19.84 -4.84 3.08
CA PRO A 177 -18.43 -5.23 3.22
C PRO A 177 -18.24 -6.72 3.51
N SER A 178 -19.32 -7.48 3.79
CA SER A 178 -19.23 -8.92 4.08
C SER A 178 -18.69 -9.71 2.88
N ILE A 179 -18.89 -9.22 1.65
CA ILE A 179 -18.39 -9.87 0.44
C ILE A 179 -16.85 -9.95 0.35
N MET A 180 -16.16 -9.10 1.12
CA MET A 180 -14.70 -9.11 1.25
C MET A 180 -14.19 -10.21 2.20
N ASN A 181 -15.11 -10.91 2.88
CA ASN A 181 -14.85 -12.01 3.80
C ASN A 181 -15.16 -13.35 3.10
N ILE A 182 -14.42 -13.68 2.04
CA ILE A 182 -14.63 -14.90 1.25
C ILE A 182 -14.58 -16.16 2.14
N ASN A 183 -15.60 -17.00 2.04
CA ASN A 183 -15.75 -18.23 2.84
C ASN A 183 -14.61 -19.23 2.55
N GLY A 184 -13.99 -19.78 3.60
CA GLY A 184 -12.97 -20.84 3.49
C GLY A 184 -11.53 -20.36 3.26
N SER A 185 -11.24 -19.09 3.52
CA SER A 185 -9.99 -18.41 3.18
C SER A 185 -8.74 -19.02 3.84
N GLN A 186 -7.82 -19.49 3.00
CA GLN A 186 -6.41 -19.60 3.37
C GLN A 186 -5.87 -18.17 3.54
N SER A 187 -5.08 -17.89 4.58
CA SER A 187 -4.57 -16.54 4.88
C SER A 187 -3.84 -15.86 3.71
N LYS A 188 -3.35 -16.63 2.74
CA LYS A 188 -2.61 -16.15 1.55
C LYS A 188 -3.49 -15.48 0.49
N THR A 189 -4.82 -15.63 0.53
CA THR A 189 -5.70 -14.99 -0.46
C THR A 189 -6.10 -13.57 -0.06
N LEU A 190 -6.30 -13.35 1.24
CA LEU A 190 -6.64 -12.06 1.83
C LEU A 190 -5.47 -11.07 1.74
N PRO A 191 -5.70 -9.76 1.91
CA PRO A 191 -4.65 -8.78 2.10
C PRO A 191 -3.70 -9.19 3.22
N HIS A 192 -2.41 -9.26 2.94
CA HIS A 192 -1.38 -9.59 3.93
C HIS A 192 -0.07 -8.89 3.57
N LEU A 193 0.78 -8.69 4.59
CA LEU A 193 2.09 -8.08 4.41
C LEU A 193 3.10 -9.09 3.84
N ILE A 194 3.82 -8.66 2.81
CA ILE A 194 4.85 -9.42 2.11
C ILE A 194 6.17 -8.66 2.08
N GLN A 195 7.25 -9.42 1.94
CA GLN A 195 8.57 -8.94 1.55
C GLN A 195 8.85 -9.41 0.12
N VAL A 196 9.28 -8.48 -0.74
CA VAL A 196 9.90 -8.82 -2.02
C VAL A 196 11.39 -8.51 -1.92
N SER A 197 12.22 -9.51 -2.17
CA SER A 197 13.68 -9.39 -2.14
C SER A 197 14.21 -9.58 -3.56
N ILE A 198 14.86 -8.55 -4.10
CA ILE A 198 15.42 -8.52 -5.45
C ILE A 198 16.93 -8.39 -5.36
N ASN A 199 17.67 -9.32 -5.95
CA ASN A 199 19.11 -9.24 -6.09
C ASN A 199 19.48 -8.99 -7.56
N LEU A 200 20.19 -7.89 -7.81
CA LEU A 200 20.76 -7.55 -9.10
C LEU A 200 22.27 -7.66 -9.04
N ASP A 201 22.87 -8.26 -10.06
CA ASP A 201 24.33 -8.22 -10.19
C ASP A 201 24.84 -6.81 -10.55
N VAL A 202 26.16 -6.66 -10.58
CA VAL A 202 26.84 -5.40 -10.96
C VAL A 202 26.44 -4.85 -12.35
N ASN A 203 25.89 -5.69 -13.24
CA ASN A 203 25.42 -5.29 -14.56
C ASN A 203 23.91 -4.96 -14.55
N GLY A 204 23.23 -5.08 -13.41
CA GLY A 204 21.79 -4.88 -13.28
C GLY A 204 20.93 -6.08 -13.68
N SER A 205 21.52 -7.26 -13.91
CA SER A 205 20.75 -8.46 -14.22
C SER A 205 20.19 -9.06 -12.94
N CYS A 206 18.88 -9.38 -12.94
CA CYS A 206 18.22 -9.96 -11.78
C CYS A 206 18.65 -11.43 -11.61
N GLN A 207 19.38 -11.71 -10.54
CA GLN A 207 19.81 -13.05 -10.16
C GLN A 207 18.74 -13.78 -9.35
N ARG A 208 17.98 -13.03 -8.53
CA ARG A 208 16.96 -13.58 -7.64
C ARG A 208 15.83 -12.59 -7.39
N CYS A 209 14.60 -13.06 -7.38
CA CYS A 209 13.42 -12.31 -6.97
C CYS A 209 12.49 -13.22 -6.17
N ASP A 210 12.52 -13.07 -4.85
CA ASP A 210 11.72 -13.87 -3.92
C ASP A 210 10.58 -13.06 -3.35
N VAL A 211 9.44 -13.71 -3.12
CA VAL A 211 8.29 -13.14 -2.40
C VAL A 211 7.98 -14.02 -1.21
N GLU A 212 8.07 -13.48 -0.01
CA GLU A 212 7.75 -14.19 1.22
C GLU A 212 6.78 -13.41 2.11
N PRO A 213 5.99 -14.07 2.96
CA PRO A 213 5.25 -13.39 4.01
C PRO A 213 6.21 -12.61 4.91
N LEU A 214 5.88 -11.36 5.19
CA LEU A 214 6.73 -10.48 6.01
C LEU A 214 6.80 -10.96 7.48
N ASN A 215 5.84 -11.78 7.89
CA ASN A 215 5.74 -12.36 9.22
C ASN A 215 4.91 -13.65 9.19
N GLN A 216 4.82 -14.36 10.33
CA GLN A 216 4.03 -15.58 10.46
C GLN A 216 2.56 -15.33 10.84
N TRP A 217 2.15 -14.08 10.96
CA TRP A 217 0.81 -13.71 11.37
C TRP A 217 -0.17 -13.90 10.21
N ASN A 218 -1.21 -14.68 10.44
CA ASN A 218 -2.13 -15.16 9.41
C ASN A 218 -3.41 -14.32 9.28
N LYS A 219 -3.39 -13.07 9.76
CA LYS A 219 -4.57 -12.20 9.76
C LYS A 219 -4.52 -11.20 8.60
N SER A 220 -5.71 -10.90 8.09
CA SER A 220 -5.90 -9.89 7.05
C SER A 220 -5.33 -8.54 7.52
N SER A 221 -4.47 -7.94 6.72
CA SER A 221 -3.80 -6.67 7.01
C SER A 221 -3.49 -5.86 5.75
N ASP A 222 -3.62 -4.54 5.85
CA ASP A 222 -3.37 -3.58 4.77
C ASP A 222 -3.09 -2.18 5.36
N PHE A 223 -2.95 -1.17 4.51
CA PHE A 223 -2.59 0.20 4.87
C PHE A 223 -1.32 0.27 5.73
N PRO A 224 -0.20 -0.31 5.23
CA PRO A 224 1.03 -0.28 5.99
C PRO A 224 1.64 1.12 6.00
N VAL A 225 2.13 1.53 7.15
CA VAL A 225 2.83 2.80 7.37
C VAL A 225 4.11 2.56 8.19
N ILE A 226 5.07 3.45 8.01
CA ILE A 226 6.35 3.46 8.73
C ILE A 226 6.57 4.84 9.35
N ASN A 227 7.62 4.97 10.17
CA ASN A 227 8.14 6.29 10.49
C ASN A 227 8.63 6.98 9.20
N PRO A 228 8.05 8.14 8.79
CA PRO A 228 8.38 8.79 7.53
C PRO A 228 9.86 9.16 7.35
N ALA A 229 10.61 9.32 8.45
CA ALA A 229 12.05 9.60 8.41
C ALA A 229 12.86 8.47 7.75
N PHE A 230 12.30 7.26 7.68
CA PHE A 230 12.94 6.08 7.10
C PHE A 230 12.45 5.76 5.67
N SER A 231 11.64 6.64 5.06
CA SER A 231 11.16 6.41 3.69
C SER A 231 12.32 6.30 2.70
N GLY A 232 12.35 5.22 1.91
CA GLY A 232 13.44 4.92 0.99
C GLY A 232 14.71 4.39 1.66
N SER A 233 14.67 4.06 2.95
CA SER A 233 15.81 3.61 3.77
C SER A 233 15.40 2.42 4.65
N LYS A 234 16.37 1.64 5.13
CA LYS A 234 16.06 0.47 5.98
C LYS A 234 15.31 0.86 7.24
N ASN A 235 14.18 0.21 7.50
CA ASN A 235 13.35 0.38 8.70
C ASN A 235 13.18 -0.96 9.44
N THR A 236 12.92 -0.89 10.74
CA THR A 236 12.67 -2.02 11.64
C THR A 236 11.18 -2.24 11.89
N TYR A 237 10.38 -1.17 11.94
CA TYR A 237 8.98 -1.20 12.35
C TYR A 237 8.04 -0.82 11.23
N ILE A 238 6.94 -1.58 11.12
CA ILE A 238 5.80 -1.30 10.23
C ILE A 238 4.53 -1.37 11.06
N TYR A 239 3.60 -0.45 10.80
CA TYR A 239 2.27 -0.45 11.38
C TYR A 239 1.24 -0.69 10.29
N ALA A 240 0.19 -1.44 10.54
CA ALA A 240 -0.85 -1.72 9.55
C ALA A 240 -2.22 -1.82 10.21
N ALA A 241 -3.27 -1.50 9.44
CA ALA A 241 -4.63 -1.87 9.80
C ALA A 241 -4.81 -3.38 9.60
N ALA A 242 -5.53 -4.04 10.50
CA ALA A 242 -5.71 -5.47 10.44
C ALA A 242 -7.02 -5.93 11.09
N SER A 243 -7.42 -7.16 10.80
CA SER A 243 -8.62 -7.78 11.38
C SER A 243 -8.24 -8.81 12.44
N SER A 244 -8.97 -8.78 13.56
CA SER A 244 -8.75 -9.66 14.70
C SER A 244 -9.09 -11.12 14.42
N GLY A 245 -9.95 -11.40 13.43
CA GLY A 245 -10.52 -12.72 13.20
C GLY A 245 -11.59 -13.12 14.23
N SER A 246 -11.82 -12.30 15.26
CA SER A 246 -12.70 -12.63 16.39
C SER A 246 -14.19 -12.50 16.05
N ARG A 247 -14.53 -11.89 14.91
CA ARG A 247 -15.92 -11.61 14.51
C ARG A 247 -16.42 -12.67 13.54
N SER A 248 -17.42 -13.44 13.95
CA SER A 248 -17.97 -14.54 13.13
C SER A 248 -18.50 -14.08 11.77
N ALA A 249 -19.18 -12.94 11.71
CA ALA A 249 -19.78 -12.42 10.47
C ALA A 249 -18.80 -11.63 9.58
N LEU A 250 -17.73 -11.07 10.16
CA LEU A 250 -16.79 -10.17 9.47
C LEU A 250 -15.35 -10.43 9.96
N PRO A 251 -14.79 -11.65 9.74
CA PRO A 251 -13.50 -12.04 10.32
C PRO A 251 -12.28 -11.34 9.71
N HIS A 252 -12.37 -10.77 8.50
CA HIS A 252 -11.24 -10.31 7.70
C HIS A 252 -11.35 -8.88 7.19
N PHE A 253 -12.56 -8.32 7.15
CA PHE A 253 -12.82 -6.93 6.78
C PHE A 253 -14.21 -6.51 7.29
N PRO A 254 -14.43 -5.27 7.76
CA PRO A 254 -13.44 -4.18 7.94
C PRO A 254 -12.41 -4.45 9.04
N PHE A 255 -11.34 -3.67 9.06
CA PHE A 255 -10.26 -3.79 10.04
C PHE A 255 -10.68 -3.29 11.43
N ASP A 256 -10.17 -3.92 12.48
CA ASP A 256 -10.51 -3.62 13.88
C ASP A 256 -9.30 -3.69 14.83
N MET A 257 -8.09 -3.67 14.28
CA MET A 257 -6.83 -3.66 15.02
C MET A 257 -5.74 -2.88 14.31
N VAL A 258 -4.86 -2.26 15.08
CA VAL A 258 -3.54 -1.83 14.62
C VAL A 258 -2.55 -2.95 14.92
N ALA A 259 -1.77 -3.36 13.92
CA ALA A 259 -0.64 -4.27 14.07
C ALA A 259 0.66 -3.48 14.02
N LYS A 260 1.56 -3.70 14.98
CA LYS A 260 2.96 -3.26 14.97
C LYS A 260 3.84 -4.48 14.70
N LEU A 261 4.52 -4.47 13.56
CA LEU A 261 5.44 -5.50 13.14
C LEU A 261 6.89 -5.02 13.36
N ASN A 262 7.72 -5.89 13.91
CA ASN A 262 9.18 -5.77 13.84
C ASN A 262 9.68 -6.69 12.72
N VAL A 263 10.24 -6.14 11.64
CA VAL A 263 10.66 -6.92 10.47
C VAL A 263 11.90 -7.76 10.74
N SER A 264 12.75 -7.35 11.69
CA SER A 264 13.98 -8.07 12.04
C SER A 264 13.69 -9.35 12.83
N THR A 265 12.76 -9.28 13.78
CA THR A 265 12.36 -10.44 14.60
C THR A 265 11.13 -11.17 14.06
N LYS A 266 10.48 -10.61 13.02
CA LYS A 266 9.18 -11.04 12.48
C LYS A 266 8.04 -11.07 13.51
N SER A 267 8.20 -10.38 14.66
CA SER A 267 7.21 -10.38 15.75
C SER A 267 6.12 -9.34 15.52
N VAL A 268 4.86 -9.69 15.85
CA VAL A 268 3.71 -8.79 15.73
C VAL A 268 3.09 -8.52 17.11
N LEU A 269 2.94 -7.25 17.45
CA LEU A 269 2.16 -6.78 18.59
C LEU A 269 0.90 -6.10 18.06
N THR A 270 -0.21 -6.17 18.79
CA THR A 270 -1.50 -5.65 18.30
C THR A 270 -2.21 -4.82 19.35
N TRP A 271 -2.99 -3.85 18.89
CA TRP A 271 -4.01 -3.16 19.67
C TRP A 271 -5.36 -3.28 18.96
N SER A 272 -6.45 -3.60 19.67
CA SER A 272 -7.80 -3.75 19.10
C SER A 272 -8.78 -2.72 19.66
N VAL A 273 -9.66 -2.21 18.80
CA VAL A 273 -10.77 -1.31 19.21
C VAL A 273 -11.88 -2.03 19.98
N GLY A 274 -11.90 -3.36 19.98
CA GLY A 274 -12.95 -4.16 20.60
C GLY A 274 -14.25 -4.22 19.78
N SER A 275 -15.29 -4.82 20.38
CA SER A 275 -16.53 -5.20 19.68
C SER A 275 -17.28 -4.05 19.03
N ARG A 276 -17.82 -4.31 17.83
CA ARG A 276 -18.68 -3.38 17.04
C ARG A 276 -18.04 -2.02 16.72
N ARG A 277 -16.70 -1.98 16.71
CA ARG A 277 -15.88 -0.85 16.28
C ARG A 277 -14.96 -1.30 15.15
N PHE A 278 -14.59 -0.37 14.28
CA PHE A 278 -13.70 -0.59 13.13
C PHE A 278 -12.77 0.60 12.97
N ILE A 279 -11.65 0.41 12.28
CA ILE A 279 -10.63 1.45 12.07
C ILE A 279 -10.30 1.64 10.60
N GLY A 280 -9.79 2.83 10.27
CA GLY A 280 -9.17 3.14 8.98
C GLY A 280 -7.65 2.93 8.99
N GLU A 281 -6.96 3.62 8.08
CA GLU A 281 -5.50 3.64 7.99
C GLU A 281 -4.86 4.23 9.27
N PRO A 282 -3.84 3.57 9.86
CA PRO A 282 -3.02 4.16 10.90
C PRO A 282 -2.05 5.20 10.31
N ALA A 283 -1.73 6.25 11.06
CA ALA A 283 -0.69 7.22 10.72
C ALA A 283 0.36 7.29 11.84
N PHE A 284 1.65 7.25 11.50
CA PHE A 284 2.74 7.41 12.45
C PHE A 284 3.17 8.88 12.58
N ILE A 285 3.21 9.39 13.82
CA ILE A 285 3.63 10.75 14.16
C ILE A 285 4.90 10.66 15.02
N PRO A 286 6.07 11.08 14.51
CA PRO A 286 7.31 11.05 15.27
C PRO A 286 7.27 11.98 16.48
N LYS A 287 7.84 11.54 17.60
CA LYS A 287 8.01 12.35 18.82
C LYS A 287 9.48 12.48 19.22
N GLY A 288 10.26 11.42 19.05
CA GLY A 288 11.68 11.38 19.42
C GLY A 288 12.58 10.88 18.29
N SER A 289 13.78 10.45 18.66
CA SER A 289 14.84 10.06 17.71
C SER A 289 14.86 8.56 17.40
N GLU A 290 14.30 7.71 18.27
CA GLU A 290 14.18 6.28 17.99
C GLU A 290 13.09 6.02 16.95
N GLU A 291 13.26 4.96 16.15
CA GLU A 291 12.40 4.69 15.00
C GLU A 291 10.92 4.58 15.36
N ASP A 292 10.60 3.91 16.49
CA ASP A 292 9.24 3.71 16.98
C ASP A 292 8.84 4.67 18.11
N ASP A 293 9.59 5.76 18.35
CA ASP A 293 9.26 6.77 19.36
C ASP A 293 8.32 7.83 18.80
N GLY A 294 7.03 7.58 18.99
CA GLY A 294 5.98 8.41 18.44
C GLY A 294 4.59 7.98 18.88
N TYR A 295 3.62 8.35 18.04
CA TYR A 295 2.22 8.01 18.22
C TYR A 295 1.67 7.38 16.96
N ILE A 296 0.75 6.43 17.13
CA ILE A 296 -0.15 6.00 16.06
C ILE A 296 -1.49 6.70 16.22
N LEU A 297 -1.87 7.48 15.22
CA LEU A 297 -3.20 8.03 15.10
C LEU A 297 -4.04 7.11 14.21
N VAL A 298 -5.26 6.82 14.62
CA VAL A 298 -6.19 6.08 13.76
C VAL A 298 -7.62 6.56 13.97
N VAL A 299 -8.35 6.70 12.86
CA VAL A 299 -9.79 6.96 12.91
C VAL A 299 -10.50 5.65 13.22
N GLU A 300 -11.33 5.70 14.25
CA GLU A 300 -12.23 4.63 14.61
C GLU A 300 -13.68 5.01 14.32
N TYR A 301 -14.45 4.08 13.77
CA TYR A 301 -15.90 4.16 13.70
C TYR A 301 -16.57 3.13 14.63
N ALA A 302 -17.26 3.61 15.66
CA ALA A 302 -18.04 2.81 16.58
C ALA A 302 -19.48 2.67 16.06
N VAL A 303 -19.81 1.51 15.51
CA VAL A 303 -21.11 1.25 14.86
C VAL A 303 -22.25 1.25 15.87
N SER A 304 -22.01 0.75 17.09
CA SER A 304 -23.04 0.65 18.14
C SER A 304 -23.64 2.00 18.55
N VAL A 305 -22.85 3.07 18.46
CA VAL A 305 -23.24 4.44 18.83
C VAL A 305 -23.21 5.40 17.64
N GLN A 306 -22.91 4.88 16.44
CA GLN A 306 -22.73 5.62 15.20
C GLN A 306 -21.85 6.86 15.43
N ARG A 307 -20.57 6.63 15.72
CA ARG A 307 -19.65 7.69 16.15
C ARG A 307 -18.23 7.49 15.65
N CYS A 308 -17.61 8.55 15.16
CA CYS A 308 -16.18 8.58 14.89
C CYS A 308 -15.38 8.98 16.14
N TYR A 309 -14.20 8.40 16.28
CA TYR A 309 -13.19 8.79 17.26
C TYR A 309 -11.84 8.94 16.58
N LEU A 310 -11.02 9.88 17.05
CA LEU A 310 -9.59 9.87 16.79
C LEU A 310 -8.90 9.17 17.96
N VAL A 311 -8.33 8.00 17.69
CA VAL A 311 -7.57 7.22 18.66
C VAL A 311 -6.10 7.60 18.54
N ILE A 312 -5.44 7.80 19.69
CA ILE A 312 -4.01 8.05 19.79
C ILE A 312 -3.39 6.93 20.62
N LEU A 313 -2.47 6.18 20.03
CA LEU A 313 -1.73 5.11 20.66
C LEU A 313 -0.26 5.51 20.83
N ASP A 314 0.36 5.16 21.96
CA ASP A 314 1.81 5.19 22.12
C ASP A 314 2.39 4.01 21.32
N SER A 315 3.21 4.32 20.31
CA SER A 315 3.71 3.32 19.37
C SER A 315 4.67 2.32 20.02
N LYS A 316 5.35 2.66 21.13
CA LYS A 316 6.22 1.73 21.87
C LYS A 316 5.43 0.76 22.72
N ARG A 317 4.27 1.20 23.21
CA ARG A 317 3.42 0.44 24.15
C ARG A 317 2.39 -0.46 23.46
N ILE A 318 2.27 -0.44 22.13
CA ILE A 318 1.40 -1.36 21.40
C ILE A 318 1.72 -2.82 21.81
N GLY A 319 0.70 -3.54 22.26
CA GLY A 319 0.82 -4.87 22.86
C GLY A 319 0.60 -4.89 24.38
N GLY A 320 0.70 -3.74 25.05
CA GLY A 320 0.36 -3.54 26.46
C GLY A 320 -1.03 -2.92 26.66
N GLU A 321 -1.49 -2.90 27.91
CA GLU A 321 -2.78 -2.32 28.32
C GLU A 321 -2.78 -0.78 28.27
N ASP A 322 -1.61 -0.16 28.42
CA ASP A 322 -1.40 1.29 28.47
C ASP A 322 -0.99 1.89 27.11
N ALA A 323 -1.24 1.16 26.01
CA ALA A 323 -1.01 1.64 24.66
C ALA A 323 -1.92 2.81 24.27
N LEU A 324 -3.15 2.85 24.78
CA LEU A 324 -4.12 3.90 24.50
C LEU A 324 -3.79 5.17 25.30
N VAL A 325 -3.35 6.21 24.61
CA VAL A 325 -3.03 7.52 25.22
C VAL A 325 -4.29 8.38 25.32
N ALA A 326 -5.04 8.48 24.21
CA ALA A 326 -6.27 9.26 24.16
C ALA A 326 -7.24 8.69 23.12
N ARG A 327 -8.53 8.94 23.36
CA ARG A 327 -9.60 8.66 22.40
C ARG A 327 -10.53 9.87 22.34
N LEU A 328 -10.40 10.66 21.28
CA LEU A 328 -11.10 11.93 21.12
C LEU A 328 -12.39 11.70 20.34
N GLU A 329 -13.53 12.05 20.91
CA GLU A 329 -14.82 11.91 20.24
C GLU A 329 -15.00 12.99 19.16
N VAL A 330 -15.44 12.58 17.97
CA VAL A 330 -15.88 13.50 16.91
C VAL A 330 -17.34 13.88 17.17
N PRO A 331 -17.71 15.18 17.15
CA PRO A 331 -19.11 15.59 17.28
C PRO A 331 -20.02 14.88 16.26
N LYS A 332 -21.22 14.43 16.67
CA LYS A 332 -22.08 13.55 15.88
C LYS A 332 -22.39 14.09 14.47
N HIS A 333 -22.59 15.41 14.39
CA HIS A 333 -22.91 16.11 13.15
C HIS A 333 -21.72 16.20 12.18
N LEU A 334 -20.51 15.87 12.65
CA LEU A 334 -19.27 15.76 11.88
C LEU A 334 -18.84 14.32 11.68
N ASN A 335 -19.71 13.33 11.91
CA ASN A 335 -19.38 11.95 11.56
C ASN A 335 -19.14 11.83 10.05
N PHE A 336 -18.18 10.98 9.67
CA PHE A 336 -17.80 10.71 8.29
C PHE A 336 -17.62 9.20 8.08
N PRO A 337 -17.80 8.69 6.85
CA PRO A 337 -17.49 7.30 6.54
C PRO A 337 -15.99 7.04 6.75
N LEU A 338 -15.62 5.77 6.97
CA LEU A 338 -14.20 5.39 6.97
C LEU A 338 -13.59 5.80 5.63
N GLY A 339 -12.54 6.62 5.70
CA GLY A 339 -11.82 7.11 4.54
C GLY A 339 -10.79 6.10 4.01
N PHE A 340 -9.97 6.60 3.10
CA PHE A 340 -8.81 5.86 2.57
C PHE A 340 -7.54 6.37 3.25
N HIS A 341 -6.74 7.15 2.52
CA HIS A 341 -5.44 7.62 2.99
C HIS A 341 -5.53 8.99 3.68
N GLY A 342 -4.60 9.22 4.59
CA GLY A 342 -4.38 10.51 5.25
C GLY A 342 -2.90 10.83 5.39
N PHE A 343 -2.60 12.05 5.83
CA PHE A 343 -1.24 12.43 6.19
C PHE A 343 -1.21 13.36 7.40
N TRP A 344 -0.09 13.34 8.11
CA TRP A 344 0.21 14.29 9.17
C TRP A 344 1.12 15.39 8.63
N ALA A 345 0.79 16.63 8.93
CA ALA A 345 1.67 17.77 8.74
C ALA A 345 1.94 18.42 10.10
N THR A 346 3.21 18.59 10.43
CA THR A 346 3.62 19.35 11.61
C THR A 346 3.26 20.82 11.42
N ALA A 347 2.78 21.48 12.48
CA ALA A 347 2.69 22.94 12.47
C ALA A 347 4.11 23.53 12.41
N GLU A 348 4.31 24.52 11.54
CA GLU A 348 5.54 25.31 11.48
C GLU A 348 5.68 26.26 12.69
#